data_AF-A0A7J3KAZ8-F1
#
_entry.id   AF-A0A7J3KAZ8-F1
#
_cell.length_a   1.000
_cell.length_b   1.000
_cell.length_c   1.000
_cell.angle_alpha   90.00
_cell.angle_beta   90.00
_cell.angle_gamma   90.00
#
_symmetry.space_group_name_H-M   'P 1'
#
loop_
_entity.id
_entity.type
_entity.pdbx_description
1 polymer ?
#
loop_
_entity_poly.entity_id
_entity_poly.type
_entity_poly.pdbx_seq_one_letter_code
_entity_poly.pdbx_strand_id
1 'polypeptide(L)'
;MESRVIYLEDLLQKISGEILANVLYEKAPPEELLAKSEGDVNAVKKVAEEMKDYMILLKPERTPSIRRAYREFMQPINSFLEVLRKQSEPRQNLSRQALDYLRKAVSEGQAFIKLSRDIVKSPSEIILEILRLKEIYEAKDYISKVSIPEAVYARLEYFKKSIESLKFSLSRLEQSIQELLRQIGRVEEEISKFQQQQS
;
A
#
# COMPACT_ATOMS: atom_id res chain seq x y z
N MET A 1 14.53 4.21 0.55
CA MET A 1 13.26 4.23 1.30
C MET A 1 13.25 5.34 2.33
N GLU A 2 14.29 5.46 3.17
CA GLU A 2 14.36 6.52 4.19
C GLU A 2 14.18 7.94 3.63
N SER A 3 14.82 8.26 2.50
CA SER A 3 14.64 9.57 1.84
C SER A 3 13.20 9.84 1.42
N ARG A 4 12.43 8.81 1.03
CA ARG A 4 11.00 8.94 0.70
C ARG A 4 10.15 9.14 1.95
N VAL A 5 10.51 8.48 3.04
CA VAL A 5 9.84 8.65 4.34
C VAL A 5 10.00 10.08 4.83
N ILE A 6 11.24 10.59 4.88
CA ILE A 6 11.53 11.98 5.30
C ILE A 6 10.77 12.95 4.40
N TYR A 7 10.84 12.76 3.08
CA TYR A 7 10.16 13.64 2.15
C TYR A 7 8.63 13.62 2.31
N LEU A 8 8.03 12.46 2.59
CA LEU A 8 6.60 12.36 2.89
C LEU A 8 6.23 13.06 4.20
N GLU A 9 7.06 12.91 5.24
CA GLU A 9 6.89 13.61 6.52
C GLU A 9 6.94 15.13 6.32
N ASP A 10 7.91 15.63 5.56
CA ASP A 10 8.07 17.05 5.25
C ASP A 10 6.86 17.61 4.47
N LEU A 11 6.40 16.87 3.45
CA LEU A 11 5.22 17.27 2.67
C LEU A 11 3.96 17.36 3.56
N LEU A 12 3.73 16.38 4.44
CA LEU A 12 2.58 16.39 5.34
C LEU A 12 2.65 17.54 6.35
N GLN A 13 3.84 17.85 6.88
CA GLN A 13 4.04 18.99 7.77
C GLN A 13 3.84 20.31 7.06
N LYS A 14 4.36 20.46 5.83
CA LYS A 14 4.21 21.66 5.00
C LYS A 14 2.74 21.95 4.70
N ILE A 15 2.01 20.97 4.17
CA ILE A 15 0.58 21.10 3.84
C ILE A 15 -0.19 21.48 5.11
N SER A 16 0.11 20.83 6.24
CA SER A 16 -0.55 21.12 7.52
C SER A 16 -0.28 22.55 8.02
N GLY A 17 0.97 23.00 7.97
CA GLY A 17 1.35 24.35 8.37
C GLY A 17 0.69 25.43 7.51
N GLU A 18 0.69 25.25 6.19
CA GLU A 18 0.09 26.20 5.24
C GLU A 18 -1.43 26.33 5.44
N ILE A 19 -2.13 25.20 5.65
CA ILE A 19 -3.58 25.22 5.86
C ILE A 19 -3.93 25.81 7.22
N LEU A 20 -3.22 25.44 8.30
CA LEU A 20 -3.44 26.01 9.62
C LEU A 20 -3.25 27.53 9.62
N ALA A 21 -2.20 28.03 8.96
CA ALA A 21 -2.00 29.47 8.83
C ALA A 21 -3.17 30.14 8.09
N ASN A 22 -3.60 29.60 6.95
CA ASN A 22 -4.64 30.25 6.16
C ASN A 22 -6.05 30.18 6.80
N VAL A 23 -6.37 29.10 7.51
CA VAL A 23 -7.66 28.96 8.22
C VAL A 23 -7.70 29.86 9.47
N LEU A 24 -6.60 29.96 10.22
CA LEU A 24 -6.54 30.82 11.42
C LEU A 24 -6.61 32.32 11.08
N TYR A 25 -6.15 32.71 9.89
CA TYR A 25 -6.15 34.11 9.47
C TYR A 25 -7.28 34.47 8.49
N GLU A 26 -8.19 33.55 8.15
CA GLU A 26 -9.26 33.73 7.13
C GLU A 26 -8.75 34.34 5.80
N LYS A 27 -7.48 34.08 5.45
CA LYS A 27 -6.75 34.91 4.48
C LYS A 27 -6.96 34.53 3.02
N ALA A 28 -7.36 33.28 2.73
CA ALA A 28 -7.39 32.78 1.35
C ALA A 28 -8.70 32.01 1.05
N PRO A 29 -9.34 32.26 -0.11
CA PRO A 29 -10.47 31.46 -0.57
C PRO A 29 -10.05 30.00 -0.87
N PRO A 30 -11.00 29.03 -0.80
CA PRO A 30 -10.72 27.61 -1.03
C PRO A 30 -10.01 27.30 -2.35
N GLU A 31 -10.27 28.08 -3.41
CA GLU A 31 -9.63 27.95 -4.72
C GLU A 31 -8.13 28.26 -4.69
N GLU A 32 -7.74 29.30 -3.95
CA GLU A 32 -6.32 29.63 -3.76
C GLU A 32 -5.62 28.61 -2.89
N LEU A 33 -6.31 28.07 -1.87
CA LEU A 33 -5.78 26.99 -1.03
C LEU A 33 -5.59 25.71 -1.83
N LEU A 34 -6.53 25.38 -2.69
CA LEU A 34 -6.42 24.24 -3.60
C LEU A 34 -5.24 24.42 -4.55
N ALA A 35 -5.13 25.57 -5.22
CA ALA A 35 -4.04 25.85 -6.16
C ALA A 35 -2.65 25.77 -5.50
N LYS A 36 -2.52 26.26 -4.26
CA LYS A 36 -1.27 26.19 -3.49
C LYS A 36 -0.94 24.76 -3.03
N SER A 37 -1.95 24.03 -2.56
CA SER A 37 -1.76 22.68 -2.00
C SER A 37 -1.72 21.56 -3.05
N GLU A 38 -2.20 21.79 -4.27
CA GLU A 38 -2.33 20.77 -5.32
C GLU A 38 -0.98 20.14 -5.69
N GLY A 39 0.07 20.95 -5.81
CA GLY A 39 1.43 20.47 -6.10
C GLY A 39 1.94 19.50 -5.02
N ASP A 40 1.81 19.91 -3.75
CA ASP A 40 2.28 19.10 -2.62
C ASP A 40 1.41 17.85 -2.42
N VAL A 41 0.09 17.95 -2.60
CA VAL A 41 -0.82 16.79 -2.52
C VAL A 41 -0.53 15.77 -3.62
N ASN A 42 -0.23 16.22 -4.83
CA ASN A 42 0.19 15.33 -5.92
C ASN A 42 1.55 14.68 -5.62
N ALA A 43 2.48 15.40 -5.00
CA ALA A 43 3.74 14.83 -4.53
C ALA A 43 3.51 13.77 -3.46
N VAL A 44 2.63 14.02 -2.48
CA VAL A 44 2.23 13.04 -1.44
C VAL A 44 1.69 11.76 -2.09
N LYS A 45 0.75 11.89 -3.04
CA LYS A 45 0.20 10.75 -3.79
C LYS A 45 1.27 9.90 -4.44
N LYS A 46 2.18 10.56 -5.19
CA LYS A 46 3.25 9.88 -5.90
C LYS A 46 4.20 9.15 -4.95
N VAL A 47 4.66 9.82 -3.90
CA VAL A 47 5.59 9.25 -2.93
C VAL A 47 4.94 8.09 -2.17
N ALA A 48 3.69 8.23 -1.76
CA ALA A 48 2.94 7.17 -1.09
C ALA A 48 2.77 5.93 -1.98
N GLU A 49 2.51 6.13 -3.28
CA GLU A 49 2.40 5.04 -4.26
C GLU A 49 3.75 4.30 -4.42
N GLU A 50 4.84 5.05 -4.60
CA GLU A 50 6.18 4.47 -4.70
C GLU A 50 6.57 3.70 -3.44
N MET A 51 6.23 4.23 -2.26
CA MET A 51 6.44 3.57 -0.98
C MET A 51 5.63 2.29 -0.86
N LYS A 52 4.35 2.30 -1.28
CA LYS A 52 3.49 1.10 -1.31
C LYS A 52 4.12 0.01 -2.16
N ASP A 53 4.51 0.34 -3.38
CA ASP A 53 5.04 -0.64 -4.32
C ASP A 53 6.36 -1.22 -3.83
N TYR A 54 7.22 -0.39 -3.26
CA TYR A 54 8.47 -0.83 -2.66
C TYR A 54 8.24 -1.75 -1.44
N MET A 55 7.27 -1.44 -0.58
CA MET A 55 6.91 -2.30 0.53
C MET A 55 6.36 -3.66 0.07
N ILE A 56 5.51 -3.67 -0.96
CA ILE A 56 4.98 -4.91 -1.53
C ILE A 56 6.10 -5.76 -2.13
N LEU A 57 7.06 -5.13 -2.81
CA LEU A 57 8.24 -5.81 -3.32
C LEU A 57 9.01 -6.47 -2.18
N LEU A 58 9.34 -5.73 -1.11
CA LEU A 58 10.16 -6.23 -0.01
C LEU A 58 9.45 -7.27 0.87
N LYS A 59 8.13 -7.18 1.01
CA LYS A 59 7.37 -8.01 1.96
C LYS A 59 5.99 -8.38 1.40
N PRO A 60 5.94 -9.18 0.32
CA PRO A 60 4.70 -9.52 -0.38
C PRO A 60 3.68 -10.25 0.51
N GLU A 61 4.13 -10.97 1.53
CA GLU A 61 3.26 -11.64 2.51
C GLU A 61 2.39 -10.65 3.31
N ARG A 62 2.78 -9.36 3.39
CA ARG A 62 2.00 -8.31 4.04
C ARG A 62 1.21 -7.44 3.06
N THR A 63 1.10 -7.83 1.78
CA THR A 63 0.37 -7.07 0.74
C THR A 63 -1.02 -6.59 1.18
N PRO A 64 -1.88 -7.42 1.83
CA PRO A 64 -3.19 -6.97 2.27
C PRO A 64 -3.11 -5.82 3.28
N SER A 65 -2.22 -5.90 4.26
CA SER A 65 -2.00 -4.86 5.27
C SER A 65 -1.42 -3.58 4.66
N ILE A 66 -0.49 -3.72 3.72
CA ILE A 66 0.14 -2.58 3.02
C ILE A 66 -0.91 -1.82 2.20
N ARG A 67 -1.73 -2.53 1.41
CA ARG A 67 -2.81 -1.92 0.62
C ARG A 67 -3.85 -1.25 1.49
N ARG A 68 -4.18 -1.86 2.64
CA ARG A 68 -5.10 -1.27 3.62
C ARG A 68 -4.56 0.04 4.18
N ALA A 69 -3.33 0.03 4.71
CA ALA A 69 -2.70 1.22 5.27
C ALA A 69 -2.57 2.35 4.25
N TYR A 70 -2.20 2.04 3.01
CA TYR A 70 -2.18 3.01 1.91
C TYR A 70 -3.57 3.62 1.67
N ARG A 71 -4.61 2.80 1.64
CA ARG A 71 -5.99 3.29 1.43
C ARG A 71 -6.46 4.17 2.59
N GLU A 72 -6.20 3.75 3.82
CA GLU A 72 -6.53 4.49 5.04
C GLU A 72 -5.81 5.85 5.06
N PHE A 73 -4.56 5.91 4.59
CA PHE A 73 -3.83 7.16 4.41
C PHE A 73 -4.38 8.04 3.28
N MET A 74 -4.70 7.46 2.12
CA MET A 74 -5.12 8.24 0.96
C MET A 74 -6.56 8.74 1.03
N GLN A 75 -7.44 8.06 1.77
CA GLN A 75 -8.86 8.42 1.85
C GLN A 75 -9.08 9.84 2.42
N PRO A 76 -8.48 10.23 3.56
CA PRO A 76 -8.61 11.58 4.10
C PRO A 76 -8.05 12.66 3.16
N ILE A 77 -6.96 12.38 2.44
CA ILE A 77 -6.38 13.32 1.46
C ILE A 77 -7.36 13.57 0.31
N ASN A 78 -7.99 12.52 -0.20
CA ASN A 78 -8.97 12.66 -1.28
C ASN A 78 -10.22 13.41 -0.79
N SER A 79 -10.70 13.10 0.42
CA SER A 79 -11.82 13.84 1.02
C SER A 79 -11.51 15.31 1.28
N PHE A 80 -10.28 15.63 1.69
CA PHE A 80 -9.82 17.02 1.81
C PHE A 80 -9.93 17.77 0.47
N LEU A 81 -9.43 17.19 -0.62
CA LEU A 81 -9.53 17.79 -1.96
C LEU A 81 -10.99 17.96 -2.41
N GLU A 82 -11.86 16.98 -2.12
CA GLU A 82 -13.28 17.06 -2.45
C GLU A 82 -13.98 18.19 -1.71
N VAL A 83 -13.68 18.39 -0.42
CA VAL A 83 -14.22 19.51 0.37
C VAL A 83 -13.77 20.85 -0.22
N LEU A 84 -12.50 21.01 -0.56
CA LEU A 84 -12.01 22.26 -1.15
C LEU A 84 -12.63 22.56 -2.53
N ARG A 85 -13.07 21.54 -3.27
CA ARG A 85 -13.76 21.70 -4.56
C ARG A 85 -15.24 22.04 -4.44
N LYS A 86 -15.87 21.80 -3.28
CA LYS A 86 -17.30 22.10 -3.06
C LYS A 86 -17.47 23.60 -2.76
N GLN A 87 -18.05 24.33 -3.71
CA GLN A 87 -18.29 25.78 -3.62
C GLN A 87 -19.63 26.17 -2.95
N SER A 88 -20.44 25.20 -2.50
CA SER A 88 -21.85 25.41 -2.16
C SER A 88 -22.19 25.53 -0.66
N GLU A 89 -21.22 25.37 0.24
CA GLU A 89 -21.45 25.45 1.71
C GLU A 89 -20.87 26.73 2.36
N PRO A 90 -21.35 27.13 3.55
CA PRO A 90 -20.77 28.25 4.30
C PRO A 90 -19.27 28.04 4.57
N ARG A 91 -18.45 29.06 4.28
CA ARG A 91 -16.97 28.99 4.30
C ARG A 91 -16.37 28.46 5.61
N GLN A 92 -16.98 28.78 6.75
CA GLN A 92 -16.53 28.32 8.07
C GLN A 92 -16.69 26.81 8.26
N ASN A 93 -17.76 26.21 7.72
CA ASN A 93 -17.99 24.76 7.81
C ASN A 93 -17.00 23.99 6.92
N LEU A 94 -16.75 24.49 5.70
CA LEU A 94 -15.77 23.90 4.78
C LEU A 94 -14.35 23.92 5.36
N SER A 95 -13.94 25.02 5.97
CA SER A 95 -12.60 25.17 6.55
C SER A 95 -12.36 24.21 7.71
N ARG A 96 -13.36 24.06 8.59
CA ARG A 96 -13.29 23.11 9.73
C ARG A 96 -13.24 21.67 9.24
N GLN A 97 -14.08 21.31 8.29
CA GLN A 97 -14.12 19.96 7.73
C GLN A 97 -12.81 19.59 7.00
N ALA A 98 -12.23 20.54 6.24
CA ALA A 98 -10.95 20.37 5.59
C ALA A 98 -9.81 20.11 6.60
N LEU A 99 -9.79 20.86 7.71
CA LEU A 99 -8.82 20.64 8.79
C LEU A 99 -8.96 19.26 9.45
N ASP A 100 -10.18 18.77 9.64
CA ASP A 100 -10.40 17.46 10.24
C ASP A 100 -9.91 16.32 9.32
N TYR A 101 -10.14 16.44 8.01
CA TYR A 101 -9.58 15.48 7.04
C TYR A 101 -8.05 15.55 6.97
N LEU A 102 -7.47 16.74 7.04
CA LEU A 102 -6.02 16.91 7.08
C LEU A 102 -5.41 16.28 8.35
N ARG A 103 -5.98 16.53 9.53
CA ARG A 103 -5.51 15.91 10.79
C ARG A 103 -5.55 14.40 10.69
N LYS A 104 -6.62 13.85 10.12
CA LYS A 104 -6.73 12.42 9.87
C LYS A 104 -5.68 11.93 8.87
N ALA A 105 -5.43 12.66 7.78
CA ALA A 105 -4.37 12.33 6.81
C ALA A 105 -2.98 12.27 7.48
N VAL A 106 -2.67 13.20 8.38
CA VAL A 106 -1.41 13.22 9.13
C VAL A 106 -1.31 11.98 10.03
N SER A 107 -2.37 11.68 10.79
CA SER A 107 -2.39 10.50 11.69
C SER A 107 -2.22 9.19 10.92
N GLU A 108 -2.99 8.99 9.85
CA GLU A 108 -2.92 7.78 9.02
C GLU A 108 -1.59 7.71 8.24
N GLY A 109 -1.05 8.86 7.82
CA GLY A 109 0.26 8.96 7.19
C GLY A 109 1.38 8.50 8.12
N GLN A 110 1.34 8.87 9.40
CA GLN A 110 2.30 8.39 10.41
C GLN A 110 2.20 6.86 10.61
N ALA A 111 0.97 6.31 10.62
CA ALA A 111 0.78 4.86 10.69
C ALA A 111 1.36 4.14 9.47
N PHE A 112 1.13 4.68 8.26
CA PHE A 112 1.70 4.18 7.01
C PHE A 112 3.23 4.24 7.00
N ILE A 113 3.81 5.36 7.45
CA ILE A 113 5.26 5.53 7.58
C ILE A 113 5.85 4.52 8.56
N LYS A 114 5.21 4.33 9.72
CA LYS A 114 5.65 3.34 10.73
C LYS A 114 5.68 1.93 10.12
N LEU A 115 4.61 1.53 9.45
CA LEU A 115 4.55 0.25 8.74
C LEU A 115 5.70 0.11 7.73
N SER A 116 6.01 1.20 7.01
CA SER A 116 7.09 1.20 6.03
C SER A 116 8.46 1.00 6.65
N ARG A 117 8.75 1.65 7.79
CA ARG A 117 9.98 1.46 8.56
C ARG A 117 10.08 0.03 9.08
N ASP A 118 8.98 -0.54 9.58
CA ASP A 118 8.95 -1.93 10.07
C ASP A 118 9.25 -2.95 8.95
N ILE A 119 8.70 -2.73 7.75
CA ILE A 119 8.96 -3.58 6.58
C ILE A 119 10.42 -3.50 6.14
N VAL A 120 11.01 -2.30 6.11
CA VAL A 120 12.43 -2.12 5.75
C VAL A 120 13.36 -2.77 6.77
N LYS A 121 13.01 -2.74 8.07
CA LYS A 121 13.79 -3.38 9.13
C LYS A 121 13.73 -4.91 9.08
N SER A 122 12.63 -5.47 8.58
CA SER A 122 12.41 -6.92 8.49
C SER A 122 11.80 -7.30 7.14
N PRO A 123 12.57 -7.16 6.04
CA PRO A 123 12.12 -7.58 4.72
C PRO A 123 12.01 -9.12 4.66
N SER A 124 11.35 -9.62 3.63
CA SER A 124 11.23 -11.06 3.40
C SER A 124 12.59 -11.64 3.00
N GLU A 125 13.11 -12.59 3.78
CA GLU A 125 14.44 -13.19 3.58
C GLU A 125 14.59 -13.81 2.18
N ILE A 126 13.54 -14.51 1.74
CA ILE A 126 13.47 -15.15 0.44
C ILE A 126 13.50 -14.15 -0.71
N ILE A 127 12.83 -12.99 -0.55
CA ILE A 127 12.87 -11.91 -1.54
C ILE A 127 14.26 -11.27 -1.60
N LEU A 128 14.88 -11.02 -0.45
CA LEU A 128 16.24 -10.47 -0.44
C LEU A 128 17.22 -11.38 -1.20
N GLU A 129 17.11 -12.69 -1.03
CA GLU A 129 17.95 -13.63 -1.75
C GLU A 129 17.67 -13.60 -3.26
N ILE A 130 16.40 -13.55 -3.68
CA ILE A 130 16.04 -13.38 -5.11
C ILE A 130 16.63 -12.10 -5.69
N LEU A 131 16.53 -10.97 -4.98
CA LEU A 131 17.06 -9.68 -5.44
C LEU A 131 18.59 -9.73 -5.57
N ARG A 132 19.30 -10.33 -4.61
CA ARG A 132 20.75 -10.54 -4.69
C ARG A 132 21.14 -11.41 -5.87
N LEU A 133 20.42 -12.51 -6.10
CA LEU A 133 20.68 -13.41 -7.22
C LEU A 133 20.45 -12.70 -8.56
N LYS A 134 19.41 -11.87 -8.64
CA LYS A 134 19.14 -11.02 -9.80
C LYS A 134 20.27 -10.02 -10.04
N GLU A 135 20.74 -9.32 -8.99
CA GLU A 135 21.88 -8.40 -9.09
C GLU A 135 23.16 -9.11 -9.56
N ILE A 136 23.46 -10.29 -9.03
CA ILE A 136 24.60 -11.12 -9.46
C ILE A 136 24.45 -11.52 -10.93
N TYR A 137 23.25 -11.89 -11.37
CA TYR A 137 22.99 -12.27 -12.75
C TYR A 137 23.12 -11.08 -13.71
N GLU A 138 22.54 -9.93 -13.37
CA GLU A 138 22.67 -8.69 -14.15
C GLU A 138 24.14 -8.21 -14.22
N ALA A 139 24.91 -8.37 -13.15
CA ALA A 139 26.34 -8.09 -13.14
C ALA A 139 27.16 -9.10 -13.99
N LYS A 140 26.67 -10.33 -14.17
CA LYS A 140 27.30 -11.33 -15.05
C LYS A 140 27.08 -11.07 -16.54
N ASP A 141 26.00 -10.38 -16.90
CA ASP A 141 25.82 -9.87 -18.27
C ASP A 141 26.91 -8.82 -18.61
N TYR A 142 27.55 -8.21 -17.59
CA TYR A 142 28.70 -7.31 -17.73
C TYR A 142 30.07 -8.01 -17.65
N ILE A 143 30.17 -9.21 -17.05
CA ILE A 143 31.44 -9.94 -16.84
C ILE A 143 31.28 -11.41 -17.24
N SER A 144 31.37 -11.69 -18.54
CA SER A 144 31.16 -12.99 -19.18
C SER A 144 32.24 -14.06 -18.91
N LYS A 145 32.90 -14.09 -17.74
CA LYS A 145 34.00 -15.06 -17.46
C LYS A 145 34.16 -15.56 -16.01
N VAL A 146 33.11 -15.59 -15.18
CA VAL A 146 33.23 -16.21 -13.85
C VAL A 146 32.22 -17.36 -13.68
N SER A 147 32.78 -18.59 -13.63
CA SER A 147 32.09 -19.82 -13.26
C SER A 147 31.22 -19.55 -12.03
N ILE A 148 29.94 -19.94 -12.08
CA ILE A 148 29.04 -19.81 -10.94
C ILE A 148 29.61 -20.68 -9.81
N PRO A 149 29.98 -20.14 -8.64
CA PRO A 149 30.47 -20.98 -7.55
C PRO A 149 29.46 -22.08 -7.22
N GLU A 150 29.90 -23.34 -7.06
CA GLU A 150 29.01 -24.49 -6.82
C GLU A 150 28.00 -24.23 -5.70
N ALA A 151 28.41 -23.52 -4.65
CA ALA A 151 27.55 -23.16 -3.53
C ALA A 151 26.35 -22.29 -3.94
N VAL A 152 26.53 -21.39 -4.92
CA VAL A 152 25.46 -20.55 -5.46
C VAL A 152 24.53 -21.39 -6.34
N TYR A 153 25.08 -22.29 -7.16
CA TYR A 153 24.28 -23.21 -7.97
C TYR A 153 23.43 -24.16 -7.11
N ALA A 154 24.01 -24.77 -6.07
CA ALA A 154 23.30 -25.64 -5.15
C ALA A 154 22.17 -24.90 -4.41
N ARG A 155 22.39 -23.64 -4.02
CA ARG A 155 21.35 -22.80 -3.43
C ARG A 155 20.25 -22.45 -4.43
N LEU A 156 20.58 -22.17 -5.68
CA LEU A 156 19.59 -21.94 -6.74
C LEU A 156 18.72 -23.17 -7.01
N GLU A 157 19.32 -24.36 -7.03
CA GLU A 157 18.55 -25.60 -7.18
C GLU A 157 17.67 -25.88 -5.96
N TYR A 158 18.17 -25.65 -4.74
CA TYR A 158 17.34 -25.71 -3.54
C TYR A 158 16.15 -24.74 -3.63
N PHE A 159 16.42 -23.49 -4.00
CA PHE A 159 15.42 -22.44 -4.14
C PHE A 159 14.35 -22.77 -5.19
N LYS A 160 14.78 -23.29 -6.35
CA LYS A 160 13.88 -23.75 -7.41
C LYS A 160 12.96 -24.86 -6.92
N LYS A 161 13.49 -25.87 -6.21
CA LYS A 161 12.68 -26.94 -5.62
C LYS A 161 11.69 -26.39 -4.58
N SER A 162 12.09 -25.40 -3.78
CA SER A 162 11.18 -24.73 -2.84
C SER A 162 10.05 -24.00 -3.56
N ILE A 163 10.32 -23.32 -4.68
CA ILE A 163 9.29 -22.68 -5.52
C ILE A 163 8.33 -23.73 -6.09
N GLU A 164 8.85 -24.84 -6.62
CA GLU A 164 8.02 -25.92 -7.17
C GLU A 164 7.10 -26.54 -6.11
N SER A 165 7.63 -26.77 -4.90
CA SER A 165 6.85 -27.24 -3.76
C SER A 165 5.77 -26.24 -3.33
N LEU A 166 6.08 -24.95 -3.33
CA LEU A 166 5.13 -23.89 -3.01
C LEU A 166 4.01 -23.81 -4.06
N LYS A 167 4.35 -23.86 -5.34
CA LYS A 167 3.37 -23.92 -6.44
C LYS A 167 2.43 -25.09 -6.28
N PHE A 168 2.97 -26.27 -5.97
CA PHE A 168 2.17 -27.47 -5.74
C PHE A 168 1.21 -27.31 -4.55
N SER A 169 1.69 -26.70 -3.46
CA SER A 169 0.88 -26.43 -2.28
C SER A 169 -0.25 -25.43 -2.56
N LEU A 170 0.03 -24.39 -3.34
CA LEU A 170 -0.97 -23.43 -3.81
C LEU A 170 -2.08 -24.11 -4.63
N SER A 171 -1.71 -24.94 -5.61
CA SER A 171 -2.70 -25.67 -6.42
C SER A 171 -3.58 -26.60 -5.60
N ARG A 172 -3.02 -27.25 -4.56
CA ARG A 172 -3.83 -28.05 -3.61
C ARG A 172 -4.83 -27.18 -2.85
N LEU A 173 -4.38 -26.01 -2.39
CA LEU A 173 -5.22 -25.10 -1.61
C LEU A 173 -6.36 -24.52 -2.46
N GLU A 174 -6.08 -24.16 -3.72
CA GLU A 174 -7.09 -23.77 -4.71
C GLU A 174 -8.12 -24.89 -4.93
N GLN A 175 -7.68 -26.14 -5.04
CA GLN A 175 -8.58 -27.29 -5.18
C GLN A 175 -9.47 -27.46 -3.93
N SER A 176 -8.91 -27.34 -2.73
CA SER A 176 -9.69 -27.40 -1.49
C SER A 176 -10.72 -26.27 -1.37
N ILE A 177 -10.38 -25.06 -1.82
CA ILE A 177 -11.35 -23.94 -1.87
C ILE A 177 -12.51 -24.26 -2.81
N GLN A 178 -12.22 -24.78 -4.01
CA GLN A 178 -13.26 -25.18 -4.96
C GLN A 178 -14.18 -26.26 -4.40
N GLU A 179 -13.63 -27.21 -3.65
CA GLU A 179 -14.41 -28.26 -3.00
C GLU A 179 -15.30 -27.71 -1.89
N LEU A 180 -14.80 -26.79 -1.05
CA LEU A 180 -15.60 -26.11 -0.04
C LEU A 180 -16.74 -25.29 -0.65
N LEU A 181 -16.49 -24.56 -1.74
CA LEU A 181 -17.54 -23.81 -2.44
C LEU A 181 -18.64 -24.72 -2.97
N ARG A 182 -18.28 -25.90 -3.50
CA ARG A 182 -19.27 -26.91 -3.91
C ARG A 182 -20.07 -27.45 -2.73
N GLN A 183 -19.43 -27.67 -1.58
CA GLN A 183 -20.13 -28.12 -0.37
C GLN A 183 -21.10 -27.04 0.14
N ILE A 184 -20.70 -25.77 0.14
CA ILE A 184 -21.59 -24.65 0.51
C ILE A 184 -22.81 -24.61 -0.42
N GLY A 185 -22.62 -24.67 -1.74
CA GLY A 185 -23.74 -24.67 -2.68
C GLY A 185 -24.73 -25.82 -2.46
N ARG A 186 -24.25 -27.02 -2.11
CA ARG A 186 -25.13 -28.15 -1.74
C ARG A 186 -25.94 -27.87 -0.47
N VAL A 187 -25.31 -27.28 0.54
CA VAL A 187 -25.99 -26.91 1.79
C VAL A 187 -27.05 -25.85 1.53
N GLU A 188 -26.76 -24.84 0.71
CA GLU A 188 -27.73 -23.81 0.32
C GLU A 188 -28.93 -24.40 -0.46
N GLU A 189 -28.68 -25.35 -1.35
CA GLU A 189 -29.75 -26.08 -2.05
C GLU A 189 -30.62 -26.91 -1.10
N GLU A 190 -30.02 -27.60 -0.12
CA GLU A 190 -30.78 -28.35 0.88
C GLU A 190 -31.62 -27.42 1.77
N ILE A 191 -31.04 -26.32 2.25
CA ILE A 191 -31.77 -25.31 3.04
C ILE A 191 -32.97 -24.79 2.24
N SER A 192 -32.78 -24.51 0.95
CA SER A 192 -33.86 -24.04 0.07
C SER A 192 -34.99 -25.06 -0.09
N LYS A 193 -34.65 -26.36 -0.19
CA LYS A 193 -35.65 -27.45 -0.26
C LYS A 193 -36.44 -27.60 1.04
N PHE A 194 -35.78 -27.50 2.20
CA PHE A 194 -36.46 -27.55 3.50
C PHE A 194 -37.42 -26.37 3.70
N GLN A 195 -37.04 -25.17 3.24
CA GLN A 195 -37.91 -23.99 3.31
C GLN A 195 -39.16 -24.14 2.41
N GLN A 196 -39.02 -24.75 1.23
CA GLN A 196 -40.14 -25.00 0.32
C GLN A 196 -41.10 -26.10 0.82
N GLN A 197 -40.63 -27.06 1.61
CA GLN A 197 -41.47 -28.12 2.18
C GLN A 197 -42.29 -27.68 3.42
N GLN A 198 -42.01 -26.51 3.97
CA GLN A 198 -42.74 -25.92 5.11
C GLN A 198 -43.76 -24.84 4.69
N SER A 199 -43.93 -24.62 3.38
CA SER A 199 -44.92 -23.72 2.78
C SER A 199 -46.09 -24.51 2.18
#